data_AF-A0A8K0EQH1-F1
#
_entry.id   AF-A0A8K0EQH1-F1
#
_cell.length_a   1.000
_cell.length_b   1.000
_cell.length_c   1.000
_cell.angle_alpha   90.00
_cell.angle_beta   90.00
_cell.angle_gamma   90.00
#
_symmetry.space_group_name_H-M   'P 1'
#
loop_
_entity.id
_entity.type
_entity.pdbx_description
1 polymer ?
#
loop_
_entity_poly.entity_id
_entity_poly.type
_entity_poly.pdbx_seq_one_letter_code
_entity_poly.pdbx_strand_id
1 'polypeptide(L)'
;MPPVKKQVKKRAPPKHKLPDPLKPGEVLTDSMKRQWKVGAAVGQGGFGLLYAASPNGPGSVGPNAEYVIKIEPHDNGPLFSEINFYLRTAKQDMIKDWMKAKKMKHLGVPRYIGSGSHEGKTRLRFMVMERFGENLHKMFEAAGKVFTRRDVAILAIRLLNTLEYLHDHQFVHADIKGSNLLLGFTKDAQDQVYLVDYGLAYRYQPDSGHRDYKEDPRKAHDGTPEFTSSDAHKGVPAARRGDIEILGYVLLQWLCGQLPWEDNLTNCDYLKDQKMKYLKNIPSLLKACFPKGDCPDELRKYLEYTSGLVVNSSRYQEKPDYNYLRGLFSSALKKAGWKDDGKFDFLSAKPKSSKKGQVKSSTDEEVQSPQSGRSLSPKKRAAPKKKAVKRKSDESDVSSPPKKKAAPRKKVVKRVYVDSDSESPPKPKAAKAKAAAKRGRKARALSTIATQTSPGLMTRGRLSNGT
;
A
#
# COMPACT_ATOMS: atom_id res chain seq x y z
N MET A 1 -48.61 8.21 0.34
CA MET A 1 -47.20 7.76 0.43
C MET A 1 -46.62 7.70 -0.97
N PRO A 2 -45.48 8.35 -1.28
CA PRO A 2 -44.83 8.17 -2.57
C PRO A 2 -44.17 6.78 -2.66
N PRO A 3 -44.07 6.18 -3.85
CA PRO A 3 -43.61 4.80 -3.99
C PRO A 3 -42.10 4.67 -3.71
N VAL A 4 -41.77 3.63 -2.95
CA VAL A 4 -40.40 3.24 -2.59
C VAL A 4 -39.60 2.94 -3.88
N LYS A 5 -38.62 3.78 -4.19
CA LYS A 5 -37.68 3.54 -5.30
C LYS A 5 -36.90 2.26 -5.01
N LYS A 6 -37.08 1.22 -5.82
CA LYS A 6 -36.26 0.00 -5.81
C LYS A 6 -34.79 0.38 -5.96
N GLN A 7 -33.98 0.11 -4.94
CA GLN A 7 -32.53 0.24 -5.02
C GLN A 7 -32.00 -0.65 -6.16
N VAL A 8 -31.41 -0.01 -7.17
CA VAL A 8 -30.69 -0.71 -8.23
C VAL A 8 -29.47 -1.37 -7.60
N LYS A 9 -29.49 -2.70 -7.45
CA LYS A 9 -28.31 -3.47 -7.03
C LYS A 9 -27.16 -3.16 -8.00
N LYS A 10 -26.14 -2.43 -7.52
CA LYS A 10 -24.90 -2.21 -8.27
C LYS A 10 -24.30 -3.58 -8.61
N ARG A 11 -24.06 -3.85 -9.90
CA ARG A 11 -23.25 -5.00 -10.31
C ARG A 11 -21.88 -4.88 -9.66
N ALA A 12 -21.43 -5.92 -8.96
CA ALA A 12 -20.06 -5.98 -8.47
C ALA A 12 -19.08 -5.77 -9.64
N PRO A 13 -17.98 -5.03 -9.44
CA PRO A 13 -16.94 -4.92 -10.46
C PRO A 13 -16.49 -6.34 -10.86
N PRO A 14 -16.14 -6.57 -12.15
CA PRO A 14 -15.64 -7.86 -12.58
C PRO A 14 -14.42 -8.23 -11.72
N LYS A 15 -14.44 -9.44 -11.13
CA LYS A 15 -13.28 -9.95 -10.38
C LYS A 15 -12.05 -9.89 -11.27
N HIS A 16 -10.98 -9.26 -10.79
CA HIS A 16 -9.70 -9.23 -11.48
C HIS A 16 -9.23 -10.65 -11.76
N LYS A 17 -8.69 -10.89 -12.95
CA LYS A 17 -8.19 -12.22 -13.32
C LYS A 17 -6.79 -12.38 -12.72
N LEU A 18 -6.57 -13.52 -12.07
CA LEU A 18 -5.22 -13.93 -11.72
C LEU A 18 -4.47 -14.33 -13.01
N PRO A 19 -3.16 -14.08 -13.09
CA PRO A 19 -2.36 -14.52 -14.22
C PRO A 19 -2.18 -16.04 -14.22
N ASP A 20 -1.92 -16.60 -15.39
CA ASP A 20 -1.43 -17.98 -15.47
C ASP A 20 -0.09 -18.09 -14.70
N PRO A 21 0.13 -19.14 -13.89
CA PRO A 21 1.37 -19.28 -13.13
C PRO A 21 2.60 -19.42 -14.04
N LEU A 22 3.69 -18.74 -13.66
CA LEU A 22 5.02 -18.95 -14.26
C LEU A 22 5.64 -20.24 -13.75
N LYS A 23 6.54 -20.83 -14.56
CA LYS A 23 7.24 -22.07 -14.20
C LYS A 23 8.57 -21.75 -13.50
N PRO A 24 8.94 -22.46 -12.43
CA PRO A 24 10.29 -22.36 -11.88
C PRO A 24 11.36 -22.62 -12.95
N GLY A 25 12.40 -21.79 -12.97
CA GLY A 25 13.47 -21.81 -13.97
C GLY A 25 13.25 -20.89 -15.17
N GLU A 26 12.03 -20.38 -15.38
CA GLU A 26 11.74 -19.39 -16.41
C GLU A 26 12.53 -18.10 -16.19
N VAL A 27 12.95 -17.44 -17.28
CA VAL A 27 13.78 -16.22 -17.22
C VAL A 27 13.00 -15.03 -17.76
N LEU A 28 12.82 -14.02 -16.92
CA LEU A 28 12.21 -12.74 -17.29
C LEU A 28 13.30 -11.70 -17.54
N THR A 29 13.16 -10.91 -18.60
CA THR A 29 14.07 -9.79 -18.89
C THR A 29 13.38 -8.47 -18.56
N ASP A 30 13.96 -7.70 -17.65
CA ASP A 30 13.40 -6.41 -17.25
C ASP A 30 13.67 -5.30 -18.29
N SER A 31 13.05 -4.14 -18.10
CA SER A 31 13.22 -2.99 -18.99
C SER A 31 14.66 -2.46 -19.05
N MET A 32 15.51 -2.80 -18.08
CA MET A 32 16.94 -2.47 -18.04
C MET A 32 17.82 -3.59 -18.60
N LYS A 33 17.22 -4.59 -19.28
CA LYS A 33 17.90 -5.75 -19.88
C LYS A 33 18.57 -6.69 -18.87
N ARG A 34 18.26 -6.59 -17.58
CA ARG A 34 18.69 -7.59 -16.59
C ARG A 34 17.76 -8.80 -16.66
N GLN A 35 18.36 -9.97 -16.51
CA GLN A 35 17.64 -11.24 -16.55
C GLN A 35 17.44 -11.78 -15.13
N TRP A 36 16.22 -12.22 -14.86
CA TRP A 36 15.78 -12.70 -13.56
C TRP A 36 15.21 -14.11 -13.71
N LYS A 37 15.75 -15.06 -12.95
CA LYS A 37 15.26 -16.44 -12.92
C LYS A 37 14.13 -16.56 -11.89
N VAL A 38 13.01 -17.13 -12.31
CA VAL A 38 11.82 -17.40 -11.51
C VAL A 38 12.04 -18.66 -10.66
N GLY A 39 11.68 -18.59 -9.38
CA GLY A 39 11.73 -19.69 -8.42
C GLY A 39 10.36 -20.26 -8.09
N ALA A 40 10.26 -20.86 -6.90
CA ALA A 40 9.00 -21.35 -6.36
C ALA A 40 8.02 -20.19 -6.08
N ALA A 41 6.72 -20.47 -6.15
CA ALA A 41 5.70 -19.53 -5.68
C ALA A 41 5.84 -19.31 -4.17
N VAL A 42 5.81 -18.06 -3.73
CA VAL A 42 5.95 -17.67 -2.31
C VAL A 42 4.67 -17.08 -1.74
N GLY A 43 3.73 -16.69 -2.59
CA GLY A 43 2.45 -16.16 -2.15
C GLY A 43 1.56 -15.74 -3.31
N GLN A 44 0.32 -15.40 -2.95
CA GLN A 44 -0.69 -14.89 -3.87
C GLN A 44 -1.33 -13.66 -3.23
N GLY A 45 -1.31 -12.53 -3.95
CA GLY A 45 -2.03 -11.33 -3.56
C GLY A 45 -3.45 -11.32 -4.15
N GLY A 46 -4.20 -10.25 -3.90
CA GLY A 46 -5.56 -10.10 -4.44
C GLY A 46 -5.61 -9.99 -5.98
N PHE A 47 -4.52 -9.55 -6.60
CA PHE A 47 -4.47 -9.22 -8.04
C PHE A 47 -3.35 -9.94 -8.81
N GLY A 48 -2.46 -10.64 -8.12
CA GLY A 48 -1.22 -11.18 -8.70
C GLY A 48 -0.59 -12.33 -7.93
N LEU A 49 0.42 -12.94 -8.55
CA LEU A 49 1.20 -14.03 -7.97
C LEU A 49 2.61 -13.55 -7.62
N LEU A 50 3.18 -14.08 -6.54
CA LEU A 50 4.54 -13.79 -6.11
C LEU A 50 5.41 -15.05 -6.19
N TYR A 51 6.62 -14.89 -6.73
CA TYR A 51 7.62 -15.94 -6.88
C TYR A 51 8.93 -15.51 -6.25
N ALA A 52 9.67 -16.46 -5.65
CA ALA A 52 11.08 -16.24 -5.35
C ALA A 52 11.85 -15.93 -6.64
N ALA A 53 12.92 -15.14 -6.55
CA ALA A 53 13.70 -14.74 -7.72
C ALA A 53 15.18 -14.52 -7.40
N SER A 54 16.01 -14.68 -8.43
CA SER A 54 17.45 -14.35 -8.37
C SER A 54 17.92 -13.81 -9.72
N PRO A 55 19.04 -13.08 -9.78
CA PRO A 55 19.71 -12.81 -11.05
C PRO A 55 19.93 -14.11 -11.83
N ASN A 56 19.81 -14.07 -13.17
CA ASN A 56 20.03 -15.26 -13.98
C ASN A 56 21.48 -15.77 -13.82
N GLY A 57 21.63 -17.08 -13.61
CA GLY A 57 22.90 -17.73 -13.35
C GLY A 57 22.76 -19.26 -13.36
N PRO A 58 23.84 -20.03 -13.10
CA PRO A 58 23.76 -21.48 -12.98
C PRO A 58 22.94 -21.88 -11.72
N GLY A 59 22.23 -23.00 -11.78
CA GLY A 59 21.45 -23.53 -10.65
C GLY A 59 19.99 -23.04 -10.58
N SER A 60 19.23 -23.63 -9.65
CA SER A 60 17.84 -23.26 -9.37
C SER A 60 17.77 -22.12 -8.34
N VAL A 61 16.63 -21.43 -8.30
CA VAL A 61 16.38 -20.38 -7.29
C VAL A 61 16.14 -21.05 -5.94
N GLY A 62 17.06 -20.85 -5.01
CA GLY A 62 17.02 -21.47 -3.68
C GLY A 62 16.06 -20.78 -2.69
N PRO A 63 15.82 -21.41 -1.51
CA PRO A 63 14.92 -20.89 -0.48
C PRO A 63 15.40 -19.58 0.16
N ASN A 64 16.69 -19.24 0.02
CA ASN A 64 17.30 -18.01 0.52
C ASN A 64 17.37 -16.89 -0.53
N ALA A 65 16.67 -17.05 -1.65
CA ALA A 65 16.57 -16.01 -2.67
C ALA A 65 16.13 -14.67 -2.06
N GLU A 66 16.91 -13.62 -2.29
CA GLU A 66 16.72 -12.28 -1.70
C GLU A 66 15.75 -11.40 -2.49
N TYR A 67 15.25 -11.88 -3.62
CA TYR A 67 14.29 -11.15 -4.45
C TYR A 67 13.01 -11.93 -4.62
N VAL A 68 11.93 -11.20 -4.91
CA VAL A 68 10.67 -11.76 -5.38
C VAL A 68 10.22 -11.07 -6.66
N ILE A 69 9.51 -11.82 -7.50
CA ILE A 69 8.83 -11.30 -8.69
C ILE A 69 7.34 -11.32 -8.42
N LYS A 70 6.71 -10.14 -8.45
CA LYS A 70 5.25 -9.99 -8.46
C LYS A 70 4.80 -9.89 -9.92
N ILE A 71 3.78 -10.67 -10.30
CA ILE A 71 3.19 -10.65 -11.64
C ILE A 71 1.70 -10.33 -11.61
N GLU A 72 1.23 -9.56 -12.59
CA GLU A 72 -0.19 -9.31 -12.86
C GLU A 72 -0.43 -9.22 -14.37
N PRO A 73 -1.62 -9.58 -14.89
CA PRO A 73 -2.01 -9.27 -16.25
C PRO A 73 -1.88 -7.77 -16.55
N HIS A 74 -1.50 -7.40 -17.78
CA HIS A 74 -1.35 -5.99 -18.15
C HIS A 74 -2.62 -5.15 -17.97
N ASP A 75 -3.79 -5.78 -18.04
CA ASP A 75 -5.10 -5.15 -17.88
C ASP A 75 -5.43 -4.84 -16.40
N ASN A 76 -4.66 -5.38 -15.45
CA ASN A 76 -4.79 -5.04 -14.04
C ASN A 76 -4.09 -3.70 -13.75
N GLY A 77 -4.82 -2.78 -13.14
CA GLY A 77 -4.32 -1.46 -12.74
C GLY A 77 -3.36 -1.44 -11.54
N PRO A 78 -3.54 -2.25 -10.48
CA PRO A 78 -2.76 -2.11 -9.24
C PRO A 78 -1.24 -2.19 -9.41
N LEU A 79 -0.70 -3.24 -10.08
CA LEU A 79 0.74 -3.33 -10.28
C LEU A 79 1.30 -2.21 -11.19
N PHE A 80 0.50 -1.66 -12.10
CA PHE A 80 0.91 -0.48 -12.87
C PHE A 80 1.06 0.75 -11.97
N SER A 81 0.09 1.02 -11.10
CA SER A 81 0.16 2.12 -10.12
C SER A 81 1.36 1.94 -9.18
N GLU A 82 1.56 0.71 -8.68
CA GLU A 82 2.67 0.37 -7.80
C GLU A 82 4.04 0.59 -8.47
N ILE A 83 4.25 0.09 -9.69
CA ILE A 83 5.51 0.33 -10.43
C ILE A 83 5.75 1.83 -10.65
N ASN A 84 4.71 2.61 -10.97
CA ASN A 84 4.85 4.05 -11.14
C ASN A 84 5.21 4.78 -9.85
N PHE A 85 4.71 4.32 -8.70
CA PHE A 85 5.17 4.79 -7.41
C PHE A 85 6.67 4.50 -7.27
N TYR A 86 7.11 3.25 -7.39
CA TYR A 86 8.50 2.87 -7.20
C TYR A 86 9.48 3.64 -8.10
N LEU A 87 9.12 3.82 -9.38
CA LEU A 87 9.94 4.56 -10.35
C LEU A 87 10.11 6.05 -9.98
N ARG A 88 9.15 6.64 -9.26
CA ARG A 88 9.14 8.06 -8.90
C ARG A 88 9.71 8.32 -7.51
N THR A 89 9.55 7.38 -6.58
CA THR A 89 9.79 7.64 -5.15
C THR A 89 10.77 6.67 -4.50
N ALA A 90 11.10 5.53 -5.11
CA ALA A 90 11.80 4.45 -4.40
C ALA A 90 13.13 4.07 -5.06
N LYS A 91 13.75 5.00 -5.78
CA LYS A 91 15.11 4.81 -6.29
C LYS A 91 16.12 4.78 -5.14
N GLN A 92 17.18 4.00 -5.29
CA GLN A 92 18.14 3.74 -4.22
C GLN A 92 18.88 5.00 -3.75
N ASP A 93 19.25 5.89 -4.67
CA ASP A 93 19.86 7.19 -4.41
C ASP A 93 18.93 8.11 -3.61
N MET A 94 17.67 8.24 -4.03
CA MET A 94 16.66 9.05 -3.35
C MET A 94 16.46 8.64 -1.88
N ILE A 95 16.33 7.33 -1.63
CA ILE A 95 16.18 6.79 -0.27
C ILE A 95 17.45 7.05 0.56
N LYS A 96 18.64 6.82 -0.02
CA LYS A 96 19.93 7.06 0.67
C LYS A 96 20.12 8.52 1.03
N ASP A 97 19.84 9.43 0.11
CA ASP A 97 20.01 10.88 0.31
C ASP A 97 19.05 11.38 1.40
N TRP A 98 17.81 10.90 1.40
CA TRP A 98 16.86 11.22 2.47
C TRP A 98 17.32 10.71 3.84
N MET A 99 17.75 9.45 3.92
CA MET A 99 18.27 8.88 5.18
C MET A 99 19.47 9.67 5.69
N LYS A 100 20.40 10.05 4.80
CA LYS A 100 21.55 10.90 5.14
C LYS A 100 21.11 12.27 5.67
N ALA A 101 20.18 12.93 4.97
CA ALA A 101 19.68 14.25 5.36
C ALA A 101 18.96 14.23 6.72
N LYS A 102 18.17 13.19 6.99
CA LYS A 102 17.44 13.01 8.26
C LYS A 102 18.26 12.31 9.35
N LYS A 103 19.53 11.97 9.08
CA LYS A 103 20.44 11.25 9.99
C LYS A 103 19.86 9.92 10.50
N MET A 104 19.23 9.19 9.60
CA MET A 104 18.58 7.92 9.88
C MET A 104 19.40 6.74 9.37
N LYS A 105 19.33 5.61 10.07
CA LYS A 105 19.97 4.35 9.66
C LYS A 105 19.08 3.48 8.78
N HIS A 106 17.76 3.64 8.91
CA HIS A 106 16.76 2.81 8.24
C HIS A 106 15.55 3.65 7.84
N LEU A 107 14.98 3.39 6.67
CA LEU A 107 13.72 3.92 6.19
C LEU A 107 12.88 2.76 5.65
N GLY A 108 11.64 2.62 6.11
CA GLY A 108 10.76 1.50 5.76
C GLY A 108 10.12 1.60 4.38
N VAL A 109 10.88 2.04 3.37
CA VAL A 109 10.46 2.09 1.96
C VAL A 109 11.30 1.07 1.18
N PRO A 110 10.70 0.01 0.60
CA PRO A 110 11.41 -0.95 -0.23
C PRO A 110 12.06 -0.27 -1.44
N ARG A 111 13.22 -0.76 -1.87
CA ARG A 111 13.91 -0.18 -3.03
C ARG A 111 13.35 -0.73 -4.32
N TYR A 112 13.27 0.13 -5.34
CA TYR A 112 12.98 -0.33 -6.70
C TYR A 112 14.14 -1.19 -7.22
N ILE A 113 13.86 -2.45 -7.53
CA ILE A 113 14.85 -3.36 -8.12
C ILE A 113 14.73 -3.35 -9.64
N GLY A 114 13.56 -3.67 -10.20
CA GLY A 114 13.33 -3.67 -11.64
C GLY A 114 11.89 -4.00 -12.00
N SER A 115 11.50 -3.79 -13.26
CA SER A 115 10.18 -4.16 -13.76
C SER A 115 10.23 -4.40 -15.26
N GLY A 116 9.25 -5.11 -15.80
CA GLY A 116 9.15 -5.35 -17.23
C GLY A 116 7.82 -5.95 -17.66
N SER A 117 7.80 -6.37 -18.93
CA SER A 117 6.70 -7.12 -19.53
C SER A 117 7.20 -8.50 -19.93
N HIS A 118 6.34 -9.50 -19.78
CA HIS A 118 6.59 -10.86 -20.22
C HIS A 118 5.46 -11.31 -21.15
N GLU A 119 5.83 -11.73 -22.35
CA GLU A 119 4.92 -12.21 -23.38
C GLU A 119 4.81 -13.74 -23.26
N GLY A 120 3.71 -14.23 -22.69
CA GLY A 120 3.38 -15.65 -22.58
C GLY A 120 2.03 -15.95 -23.24
N LYS A 121 1.24 -16.86 -22.66
CA LYS A 121 -0.16 -17.08 -23.08
C LYS A 121 -1.01 -15.82 -22.93
N THR A 122 -0.71 -15.04 -21.89
CA THR A 122 -1.24 -13.71 -21.65
C THR A 122 -0.08 -12.75 -21.44
N ARG A 123 -0.31 -11.48 -21.75
CA ARG A 123 0.69 -10.44 -21.57
C ARG A 123 0.74 -10.03 -20.10
N LEU A 124 1.86 -10.30 -19.45
CA LEU A 124 2.08 -10.08 -18.02
C LEU A 124 2.97 -8.88 -17.77
N ARG A 125 2.61 -8.09 -16.75
CA ARG A 125 3.47 -7.09 -16.14
C ARG A 125 4.14 -7.74 -14.94
N PHE A 126 5.43 -7.49 -14.76
CA PHE A 126 6.13 -7.96 -13.57
C PHE A 126 6.97 -6.86 -12.93
N MET A 127 7.15 -6.99 -11.61
CA MET A 127 8.05 -6.18 -10.82
C MET A 127 8.95 -7.10 -10.00
N VAL A 128 10.25 -6.81 -10.02
CA VAL A 128 11.24 -7.41 -9.12
C VAL A 128 11.36 -6.49 -7.92
N MET A 129 11.33 -7.07 -6.72
CA MET A 129 11.48 -6.37 -5.46
C MET A 129 12.30 -7.20 -4.47
N GLU A 130 12.78 -6.54 -3.42
CA GLU A 130 13.44 -7.21 -2.30
C GLU A 130 12.46 -8.20 -1.66
N ARG A 131 12.99 -9.35 -1.22
CA ARG A 131 12.24 -10.29 -0.40
C ARG A 131 12.19 -9.78 1.03
N PHE A 132 11.03 -9.92 1.64
CA PHE A 132 10.79 -9.59 3.04
C PHE A 132 10.43 -10.85 3.84
N GLY A 133 10.57 -10.74 5.15
CA GLY A 133 10.19 -11.75 6.13
C GLY A 133 8.68 -11.72 6.42
N GLU A 134 8.33 -12.09 7.64
CA GLU A 134 6.94 -12.22 8.07
C GLU A 134 6.27 -10.85 8.22
N ASN A 135 4.95 -10.80 7.99
CA ASN A 135 4.18 -9.57 8.17
C ASN A 135 3.73 -9.39 9.63
N LEU A 136 3.53 -8.13 10.04
CA LEU A 136 3.14 -7.79 11.40
C LEU A 136 1.73 -8.25 11.77
N HIS A 137 0.85 -8.54 10.81
CA HIS A 137 -0.46 -9.12 11.11
C HIS A 137 -0.32 -10.55 11.65
N LYS A 138 0.50 -11.41 11.03
CA LYS A 138 0.76 -12.75 11.58
C LYS A 138 1.43 -12.69 12.95
N MET A 139 2.35 -11.75 13.15
CA MET A 139 2.97 -11.55 14.46
C MET A 139 1.95 -11.09 15.51
N PHE A 140 1.03 -10.22 15.12
CA PHE A 140 -0.07 -9.76 15.98
C PHE A 140 -0.98 -10.92 16.38
N GLU A 141 -1.33 -11.82 15.45
CA GLU A 141 -2.09 -13.02 15.77
C GLU A 141 -1.33 -13.96 16.72
N ALA A 142 -0.05 -14.21 16.45
CA ALA A 142 0.81 -15.06 17.29
C ALA A 142 0.99 -14.50 18.71
N ALA A 143 1.00 -13.17 18.85
CA ALA A 143 1.07 -12.46 20.13
C ALA A 143 -0.25 -12.45 20.91
N GLY A 144 -1.30 -13.13 20.43
CA GLY A 144 -2.62 -13.10 21.06
C GLY A 144 -3.38 -11.78 20.83
N LYS A 145 -3.15 -11.14 19.68
CA LYS A 145 -3.78 -9.89 19.23
C LYS A 145 -3.51 -8.70 20.14
N VAL A 146 -2.32 -8.60 20.71
CA VAL A 146 -1.86 -7.41 21.44
C VAL A 146 -0.35 -7.29 21.25
N PHE A 147 0.14 -6.09 20.98
CA PHE A 147 1.57 -5.78 21.05
C PHE A 147 1.92 -4.99 22.31
N THR A 148 3.19 -5.04 22.70
CA THR A 148 3.67 -4.25 23.84
C THR A 148 3.62 -2.76 23.52
N ARG A 149 3.41 -1.92 24.54
CA ARG A 149 3.44 -0.45 24.38
C ARG A 149 4.79 0.04 23.83
N ARG A 150 5.89 -0.60 24.23
CA ARG A 150 7.23 -0.31 23.72
C ARG A 150 7.30 -0.51 22.20
N ASP A 151 6.91 -1.69 21.72
CA ASP A 151 7.02 -2.02 20.30
C ASP A 151 6.08 -1.15 19.45
N VAL A 152 4.87 -0.88 19.93
CA VAL A 152 3.93 0.04 19.25
C VAL A 152 4.51 1.45 19.15
N ALA A 153 5.17 1.96 20.19
CA ALA A 153 5.81 3.28 20.15
C ALA A 153 6.99 3.33 19.15
N ILE A 154 7.81 2.28 19.10
CA ILE A 154 8.91 2.17 18.11
C ILE A 154 8.36 2.07 16.69
N LEU A 155 7.33 1.24 16.47
CA LEU A 155 6.66 1.11 15.18
C LEU A 155 6.05 2.44 14.74
N ALA A 156 5.37 3.17 15.63
CA ALA A 156 4.80 4.48 15.32
C ALA A 156 5.86 5.46 14.79
N ILE A 157 7.03 5.53 15.43
CA ILE A 157 8.13 6.40 15.00
C ILE A 157 8.65 5.99 13.61
N ARG A 158 8.90 4.69 13.41
CA ARG A 158 9.41 4.16 12.12
C ARG A 158 8.41 4.40 10.99
N LEU A 159 7.12 4.18 11.23
CA LEU A 159 6.05 4.40 10.25
C LEU A 159 5.85 5.89 9.96
N LEU A 160 5.90 6.77 10.96
CA LEU A 160 5.84 8.21 10.73
C LEU A 160 7.01 8.73 9.88
N ASN A 161 8.20 8.16 10.03
CA ASN A 161 9.33 8.48 9.14
C ASN A 161 9.06 8.03 7.69
N THR A 162 8.52 6.83 7.52
CA THR A 162 8.10 6.33 6.19
C THR A 162 7.03 7.22 5.58
N LEU A 163 5.98 7.56 6.33
CA LEU A 163 4.90 8.41 5.83
C LEU A 163 5.39 9.83 5.49
N GLU A 164 6.25 10.44 6.32
CA GLU A 164 6.84 11.75 5.98
C GLU A 164 7.60 11.68 4.65
N TYR A 165 8.39 10.62 4.43
CA TYR A 165 9.08 10.42 3.16
C TYR A 165 8.11 10.35 1.98
N LEU A 166 7.08 9.49 2.06
CA LEU A 166 6.09 9.34 0.99
C LEU A 166 5.41 10.68 0.69
N HIS A 167 4.99 11.36 1.76
CA HIS A 167 4.24 12.60 1.68
C HIS A 167 5.10 13.74 1.09
N ASP A 168 6.38 13.85 1.45
CA ASP A 168 7.30 14.82 0.86
C ASP A 168 7.68 14.48 -0.59
N HIS A 169 7.45 13.24 -1.03
CA HIS A 169 7.54 12.81 -2.43
C HIS A 169 6.19 12.79 -3.14
N GLN A 170 5.18 13.52 -2.65
CA GLN A 170 3.86 13.73 -3.28
C GLN A 170 2.92 12.52 -3.30
N PHE A 171 3.22 11.44 -2.57
CA PHE A 171 2.39 10.24 -2.51
C PHE A 171 1.83 10.00 -1.11
N VAL A 172 0.66 9.38 -1.05
CA VAL A 172 0.12 8.72 0.16
C VAL A 172 -0.04 7.24 -0.12
N HIS A 173 -0.01 6.42 0.92
CA HIS A 173 -0.15 4.96 0.81
C HIS A 173 -1.61 4.50 0.77
N ALA A 174 -2.48 5.10 1.59
CA ALA A 174 -3.92 4.83 1.70
C ALA A 174 -4.34 3.41 2.17
N ASP A 175 -3.40 2.54 2.55
CA ASP A 175 -3.71 1.16 2.99
C ASP A 175 -2.67 0.60 3.97
N ILE A 176 -2.31 1.40 4.96
CA ILE A 176 -1.39 1.01 6.03
C ILE A 176 -2.11 0.01 6.94
N LYS A 177 -1.54 -1.19 7.09
CA LYS A 177 -2.09 -2.27 7.93
C LYS A 177 -1.02 -3.33 8.21
N GLY A 178 -1.25 -4.16 9.22
CA GLY A 178 -0.28 -5.18 9.63
C GLY A 178 0.15 -6.15 8.52
N SER A 179 -0.71 -6.47 7.55
CA SER A 179 -0.37 -7.35 6.43
C SER A 179 0.48 -6.69 5.34
N ASN A 180 0.53 -5.35 5.30
CA ASN A 180 1.39 -4.56 4.42
C ASN A 180 2.66 -4.06 5.13
N LEU A 181 2.88 -4.48 6.39
CA LEU A 181 4.08 -4.17 7.16
C LEU A 181 4.88 -5.44 7.35
N LEU A 182 6.04 -5.54 6.70
CA LEU A 182 6.87 -6.74 6.72
C LEU A 182 8.23 -6.44 7.36
N LEU A 183 8.80 -7.44 8.03
CA LEU A 183 10.18 -7.37 8.49
C LEU A 183 11.16 -7.65 7.35
N GLY A 184 12.42 -7.22 7.48
CA GLY A 184 13.47 -7.59 6.52
C GLY A 184 13.71 -9.09 6.49
N PHE A 185 14.15 -9.61 5.33
CA PHE A 185 14.43 -11.04 5.17
C PHE A 185 15.84 -11.45 5.60
N THR A 186 16.81 -10.54 5.43
CA THR A 186 18.21 -10.82 5.76
C THR A 186 18.47 -10.67 7.26
N LYS A 187 19.50 -11.35 7.77
CA LYS A 187 19.88 -11.31 9.19
C LYS A 187 20.10 -9.89 9.71
N ASP A 188 20.65 -9.00 8.89
CA ASP A 188 20.95 -7.61 9.26
C ASP A 188 19.72 -6.69 9.19
N ALA A 189 18.66 -7.12 8.50
CA ALA A 189 17.42 -6.36 8.31
C ALA A 189 16.21 -6.99 9.02
N GLN A 190 16.37 -8.13 9.70
CA GLN A 190 15.26 -8.90 10.27
C GLN A 190 14.43 -8.12 11.31
N ASP A 191 15.01 -7.09 11.93
CA ASP A 191 14.31 -6.23 12.88
C ASP A 191 13.86 -4.89 12.26
N GLN A 192 14.07 -4.70 10.96
CA GLN A 192 13.68 -3.50 10.21
C GLN A 192 12.30 -3.72 9.59
N VAL A 193 11.38 -2.76 9.82
CA VAL A 193 10.02 -2.80 9.25
C VAL A 193 9.98 -2.02 7.94
N TYR A 194 9.28 -2.59 6.96
CA TYR A 194 9.04 -2.03 5.64
C TYR A 194 7.54 -1.97 5.36
N LEU A 195 7.10 -0.85 4.81
CA LEU A 195 5.74 -0.69 4.29
C LEU A 195 5.75 -1.09 2.81
N VAL A 196 4.94 -2.08 2.44
CA VAL A 196 4.87 -2.64 1.09
C VAL A 196 3.45 -2.51 0.53
N ASP A 197 3.27 -2.90 -0.73
CA ASP A 197 2.00 -2.87 -1.47
C ASP A 197 1.49 -1.44 -1.70
N TYR A 198 2.08 -0.79 -2.70
CA TYR A 198 1.69 0.55 -3.13
C TYR A 198 0.61 0.51 -4.22
N GLY A 199 -0.18 -0.57 -4.31
CA GLY A 199 -1.25 -0.71 -5.31
C GLY A 199 -2.38 0.32 -5.17
N LEU A 200 -2.61 0.83 -3.95
CA LEU A 200 -3.55 1.91 -3.65
C LEU A 200 -2.87 3.27 -3.44
N ALA A 201 -1.55 3.34 -3.62
CA ALA A 201 -0.83 4.60 -3.43
C ALA A 201 -1.33 5.66 -4.41
N TYR A 202 -1.45 6.89 -3.92
CA TYR A 202 -2.07 7.98 -4.67
C TYR A 202 -1.19 9.22 -4.66
N ARG A 203 -0.95 9.81 -5.85
CA ARG A 203 -0.22 11.06 -6.00
C ARG A 203 -1.13 12.23 -5.63
N TYR A 204 -1.15 12.58 -4.34
CA TYR A 204 -2.06 13.59 -3.77
C TYR A 204 -1.68 15.03 -4.13
N GLN A 205 -0.40 15.27 -4.47
CA GLN A 205 0.12 16.58 -4.83
C GLN A 205 0.96 16.48 -6.11
N PRO A 206 0.35 16.24 -7.28
CA PRO A 206 1.05 16.36 -8.56
C PRO A 206 1.59 17.77 -8.79
N ASP A 207 2.31 17.97 -9.90
CA ASP A 207 2.93 19.26 -10.25
C ASP A 207 1.90 20.40 -10.40
N SER A 208 0.64 20.05 -10.67
CA SER A 208 -0.50 20.98 -10.70
C SER A 208 -0.96 21.44 -9.30
N GLY A 209 -0.33 20.99 -8.22
CA GLY A 209 -0.72 21.30 -6.84
C GLY A 209 -1.49 20.19 -6.14
N HIS A 210 -1.84 20.44 -4.87
CA HIS A 210 -2.60 19.50 -4.05
C HIS A 210 -4.00 19.28 -4.65
N ARG A 211 -4.49 18.05 -4.65
CA ARG A 211 -5.86 17.75 -5.07
C ARG A 211 -6.87 18.46 -4.17
N ASP A 212 -8.00 18.87 -4.73
CA ASP A 212 -9.06 19.50 -3.94
C ASP A 212 -9.89 18.48 -3.16
N TYR A 213 -10.45 18.92 -2.05
CA TYR A 213 -11.45 18.13 -1.33
C TYR A 213 -12.71 18.04 -2.20
N LYS A 214 -12.99 16.84 -2.70
CA LYS A 214 -14.18 16.58 -3.52
C LYS A 214 -14.70 15.18 -3.27
N GLU A 215 -15.88 15.08 -2.67
CA GLU A 215 -16.54 13.80 -2.44
C GLU A 215 -17.03 13.19 -3.77
N ASP A 216 -16.73 11.91 -3.97
CA ASP A 216 -17.26 11.11 -5.07
C ASP A 216 -17.66 9.73 -4.55
N PRO A 217 -18.94 9.53 -4.16
CA PRO A 217 -19.42 8.26 -3.61
C PRO A 217 -19.25 7.05 -4.56
N ARG A 218 -18.89 7.26 -5.83
CA ARG A 218 -18.58 6.17 -6.77
C ARG A 218 -17.17 5.60 -6.56
N LYS A 219 -16.30 6.32 -5.87
CA LYS A 219 -14.93 5.94 -5.48
C LYS A 219 -14.80 5.72 -3.97
N ALA A 220 -15.92 5.63 -3.27
CA ALA A 220 -15.92 5.46 -1.82
C ALA A 220 -15.55 4.03 -1.41
N HIS A 221 -14.98 3.92 -0.21
CA HIS A 221 -14.64 2.67 0.47
C HIS A 221 -13.47 1.90 -0.15
N ASP A 222 -12.57 2.59 -0.85
CA ASP A 222 -11.26 2.02 -1.20
C ASP A 222 -10.39 1.79 0.05
N GLY A 223 -9.55 0.76 0.02
CA GLY A 223 -8.71 0.34 1.15
C GLY A 223 -9.36 -0.71 2.06
N THR A 224 -8.68 -1.04 3.16
CA THR A 224 -9.12 -2.06 4.12
C THR A 224 -10.22 -1.52 5.04
N PRO A 225 -11.47 -2.06 5.03
CA PRO A 225 -12.63 -1.47 5.72
C PRO A 225 -12.39 -1.13 7.20
N GLU A 226 -11.66 -1.97 7.91
CA GLU A 226 -11.25 -1.84 9.30
C GLU A 226 -10.51 -0.52 9.55
N PHE A 227 -9.60 -0.14 8.64
CA PHE A 227 -8.63 0.95 8.85
C PHE A 227 -8.81 2.14 7.91
N THR A 228 -9.49 1.98 6.78
CA THR A 228 -9.56 3.01 5.75
C THR A 228 -10.10 4.33 6.30
N SER A 229 -9.58 5.44 5.76
CA SER A 229 -9.84 6.79 6.27
C SER A 229 -11.30 7.23 6.09
N SER A 230 -11.70 8.24 6.88
CA SER A 230 -12.99 8.89 6.75
C SER A 230 -13.18 9.58 5.39
N ASP A 231 -12.09 10.10 4.80
CA ASP A 231 -12.07 10.67 3.46
C ASP A 231 -12.33 9.59 2.38
N ALA A 232 -11.68 8.42 2.52
CA ALA A 232 -11.89 7.29 1.61
C ALA A 232 -13.33 6.75 1.68
N HIS A 233 -13.97 6.71 2.85
CA HIS A 233 -15.39 6.36 2.97
C HIS A 233 -16.34 7.36 2.28
N LYS A 234 -15.88 8.58 1.96
CA LYS A 234 -16.62 9.59 1.19
C LYS A 234 -16.19 9.64 -0.28
N GLY A 235 -15.20 8.83 -0.67
CA GLY A 235 -14.59 8.85 -2.00
C GLY A 235 -13.86 10.16 -2.31
N VAL A 236 -13.40 10.86 -1.28
CA VAL A 236 -12.50 12.01 -1.42
C VAL A 236 -11.13 11.49 -1.87
N PRO A 237 -10.40 12.18 -2.76
CA PRO A 237 -9.05 11.80 -3.11
C PRO A 237 -8.18 11.62 -1.86
N ALA A 238 -7.35 10.57 -1.83
CA ALA A 238 -6.51 10.31 -0.66
C ALA A 238 -5.51 11.46 -0.44
N ALA A 239 -5.30 11.83 0.83
CA ALA A 239 -4.41 12.90 1.25
C ALA A 239 -3.70 12.54 2.56
N ARG A 240 -2.70 13.34 2.95
CA ARG A 240 -1.79 13.04 4.06
C ARG A 240 -2.50 12.71 5.37
N ARG A 241 -3.56 13.45 5.70
CA ARG A 241 -4.35 13.23 6.92
C ARG A 241 -5.02 11.86 6.95
N GLY A 242 -5.34 11.29 5.79
CA GLY A 242 -5.89 9.94 5.68
C GLY A 242 -4.89 8.88 6.15
N ASP A 243 -3.62 8.99 5.75
CA ASP A 243 -2.57 8.07 6.21
C ASP A 243 -2.30 8.21 7.72
N ILE A 244 -2.37 9.42 8.27
CA ILE A 244 -2.28 9.66 9.72
C ILE A 244 -3.46 9.03 10.46
N GLU A 245 -4.67 9.13 9.91
CA GLU A 245 -5.88 8.50 10.45
C GLU A 245 -5.77 6.97 10.45
N ILE A 246 -5.41 6.38 9.31
CA ILE A 246 -5.25 4.94 9.13
C ILE A 246 -4.20 4.41 10.13
N LEU A 247 -3.03 5.05 10.22
CA LEU A 247 -2.00 4.68 11.18
C LEU A 247 -2.52 4.75 12.63
N GLY A 248 -3.32 5.77 12.97
CA GLY A 248 -3.94 5.88 14.29
C GLY A 248 -4.81 4.68 14.65
N TYR A 249 -5.61 4.16 13.70
CA TYR A 249 -6.41 2.96 13.90
C TYR A 249 -5.54 1.70 14.03
N VAL A 250 -4.47 1.57 13.24
CA VAL A 250 -3.53 0.45 13.35
C VAL A 250 -2.85 0.42 14.73
N LEU A 251 -2.33 1.57 15.19
CA LEU A 251 -1.70 1.69 16.51
C LEU A 251 -2.69 1.40 17.64
N LEU A 252 -3.93 1.88 17.51
CA LEU A 252 -5.00 1.61 18.47
C LEU A 252 -5.31 0.11 18.53
N GLN A 253 -5.52 -0.54 17.38
CA GLN A 253 -5.80 -1.97 17.31
C GLN A 253 -4.67 -2.80 17.93
N TRP A 254 -3.41 -2.46 17.68
CA TRP A 254 -2.29 -3.18 18.29
C TRP A 254 -2.28 -3.12 19.82
N LEU A 255 -2.85 -2.07 20.42
CA LEU A 255 -2.87 -1.88 21.87
C LEU A 255 -4.15 -2.38 22.56
N CYS A 256 -5.31 -2.31 21.88
CA CYS A 256 -6.59 -2.76 22.44
C CYS A 256 -7.07 -4.10 21.88
N GLY A 257 -6.40 -4.63 20.86
CA GLY A 257 -6.65 -5.91 20.22
C GLY A 257 -7.79 -5.94 19.22
N GLN A 258 -8.77 -5.04 19.36
CA GLN A 258 -9.92 -4.93 18.48
C GLN A 258 -10.46 -3.50 18.44
N LEU A 259 -10.79 -3.00 17.25
CA LEU A 259 -11.45 -1.72 17.05
C LEU A 259 -12.98 -1.85 17.26
N PRO A 260 -13.67 -0.79 17.72
CA PRO A 260 -15.09 -0.87 18.11
C PRO A 260 -16.08 -1.18 16.98
N TRP A 261 -15.64 -1.20 15.72
CA TRP A 261 -16.47 -1.42 14.53
C TRP A 261 -16.14 -2.71 13.78
N GLU A 262 -15.22 -3.53 14.30
CA GLU A 262 -14.79 -4.79 13.65
C GLU A 262 -15.86 -5.87 13.58
N ASP A 263 -16.97 -5.72 14.30
CA ASP A 263 -18.10 -6.64 14.27
C ASP A 263 -18.99 -6.48 13.03
N ASN A 264 -18.84 -5.39 12.27
CA ASN A 264 -19.71 -5.08 11.14
C ASN A 264 -18.95 -4.45 9.95
N LEU A 265 -17.91 -5.14 9.51
CA LEU A 265 -16.99 -4.68 8.45
C LEU A 265 -17.59 -4.65 7.04
N THR A 266 -18.71 -5.33 6.83
CA THR A 266 -19.38 -5.36 5.52
C THR A 266 -20.31 -4.17 5.33
N ASN A 267 -20.71 -3.48 6.39
CA ASN A 267 -21.59 -2.32 6.33
C ASN A 267 -20.77 -1.02 6.29
N CYS A 268 -20.46 -0.58 5.07
CA CYS A 268 -19.67 0.61 4.81
C CYS A 268 -20.24 1.92 5.39
N ASP A 269 -21.56 2.06 5.48
CA ASP A 269 -22.20 3.23 6.10
C ASP A 269 -22.03 3.21 7.62
N TYR A 270 -22.20 2.05 8.25
CA TYR A 270 -21.91 1.87 9.68
C TYR A 270 -20.45 2.21 10.01
N LEU A 271 -19.49 1.73 9.21
CA LEU A 271 -18.06 2.01 9.42
C LEU A 271 -17.77 3.51 9.35
N LYS A 272 -18.27 4.17 8.31
CA LYS A 272 -18.15 5.62 8.10
C LYS A 272 -18.71 6.39 9.31
N ASP A 273 -19.91 6.03 9.76
CA ASP A 273 -20.60 6.74 10.83
C ASP A 273 -19.93 6.49 12.19
N GLN A 274 -19.50 5.26 12.50
CA GLN A 274 -18.78 4.96 13.74
C GLN A 274 -17.43 5.68 13.80
N LYS A 275 -16.62 5.62 12.73
CA LYS A 275 -15.33 6.30 12.69
C LYS A 275 -15.49 7.81 12.89
N MET A 276 -16.44 8.43 12.18
CA MET A 276 -16.72 9.86 12.35
C MET A 276 -17.26 10.22 13.74
N LYS A 277 -18.12 9.38 14.34
CA LYS A 277 -18.62 9.54 15.72
C LYS A 277 -17.45 9.54 16.71
N TYR A 278 -16.54 8.57 16.57
CA TYR A 278 -15.39 8.43 17.46
C TYR A 278 -14.34 9.51 17.24
N LEU A 279 -14.05 9.91 16.01
CA LEU A 279 -13.14 11.04 15.74
C LEU A 279 -13.65 12.34 16.37
N LYS A 280 -14.96 12.60 16.36
CA LYS A 280 -15.55 13.77 17.03
C LYS A 280 -15.51 13.69 18.56
N ASN A 281 -15.28 12.50 19.14
CA ASN A 281 -15.23 12.28 20.58
C ASN A 281 -14.20 11.19 20.93
N ILE A 282 -12.92 11.58 20.91
CA ILE A 282 -11.80 10.69 21.25
C ILE A 282 -11.95 10.05 22.65
N PRO A 283 -12.38 10.76 23.71
CA PRO A 283 -12.64 10.12 24.99
C PRO A 283 -13.60 8.93 24.92
N SER A 284 -14.66 9.02 24.10
CA SER A 284 -15.59 7.90 23.88
C SER A 284 -14.94 6.73 23.17
N LEU A 285 -14.04 6.98 22.21
CA LEU A 285 -13.27 5.93 21.53
C LEU A 285 -12.37 5.19 22.52
N LEU A 286 -11.62 5.95 23.32
CA LEU A 286 -10.70 5.39 24.30
C LEU A 286 -11.42 4.59 25.38
N LYS A 287 -12.60 5.03 25.81
CA LYS A 287 -13.43 4.27 26.75
C LYS A 287 -13.90 2.92 26.17
N ALA A 288 -14.23 2.87 24.88
CA ALA A 288 -14.63 1.64 24.20
C ALA A 288 -13.44 0.66 24.05
N CYS A 289 -12.26 1.17 23.71
CA CYS A 289 -11.07 0.35 23.49
C CYS A 289 -10.33 -0.04 24.80
N PHE A 290 -10.40 0.81 25.82
CA PHE A 290 -9.70 0.62 27.10
C PHE A 290 -10.69 0.79 28.27
N PRO A 291 -11.66 -0.11 28.45
CA PRO A 291 -12.70 0.03 29.48
C PRO A 291 -12.15 0.06 30.91
N LYS A 292 -10.93 -0.43 31.13
CA LYS A 292 -10.22 -0.42 32.42
C LYS A 292 -9.31 0.80 32.63
N GLY A 293 -9.26 1.75 31.68
CA GLY A 293 -8.51 3.01 31.83
C GLY A 293 -7.03 2.97 31.41
N ASP A 294 -6.53 1.88 30.84
CA ASP A 294 -5.11 1.71 30.49
C ASP A 294 -4.72 2.29 29.11
N CYS A 295 -5.28 3.42 28.68
CA CYS A 295 -4.89 4.03 27.41
C CYS A 295 -3.57 4.81 27.55
N PRO A 296 -2.56 4.61 26.68
CA PRO A 296 -1.35 5.43 26.69
C PRO A 296 -1.63 6.88 26.27
N ASP A 297 -1.05 7.84 26.99
CA ASP A 297 -1.23 9.28 26.73
C ASP A 297 -0.75 9.71 25.33
N GLU A 298 0.33 9.10 24.84
CA GLU A 298 0.87 9.34 23.50
C GLU A 298 -0.12 8.95 22.41
N LEU A 299 -0.86 7.85 22.58
CA LEU A 299 -1.90 7.42 21.64
C LEU A 299 -3.11 8.37 21.70
N ARG A 300 -3.53 8.76 22.92
CA ARG A 300 -4.61 9.73 23.09
C ARG A 300 -4.31 11.04 22.36
N LYS A 301 -3.12 11.62 22.58
CA LYS A 301 -2.68 12.86 21.92
C LYS A 301 -2.56 12.71 20.40
N TYR A 302 -2.11 11.55 19.91
CA TYR A 302 -2.07 11.25 18.48
C TYR A 302 -3.48 11.27 17.87
N LEU A 303 -4.45 10.63 18.52
CA LEU A 303 -5.83 10.56 18.05
C LEU A 303 -6.54 11.92 18.15
N GLU A 304 -6.27 12.71 19.19
CA GLU A 304 -6.75 14.10 19.32
C GLU A 304 -6.21 14.99 18.18
N TYR A 305 -4.91 14.88 17.86
CA TYR A 305 -4.31 15.58 16.72
C TYR A 305 -4.97 15.16 15.39
N THR A 306 -5.15 13.85 15.20
CA THR A 306 -5.81 13.27 14.01
C THR A 306 -7.25 13.77 13.88
N SER A 307 -8.02 13.78 14.97
CA SER A 307 -9.37 14.35 15.02
C SER A 307 -9.38 15.81 14.53
N GLY A 308 -8.46 16.63 15.05
CA GLY A 308 -8.33 18.03 14.65
C GLY A 308 -8.06 18.22 13.15
N LEU A 309 -7.33 17.30 12.49
CA LEU A 309 -7.07 17.33 11.05
C LEU A 309 -8.27 16.85 10.21
N VAL A 310 -8.96 15.80 10.66
CA VAL A 310 -9.97 15.10 9.86
C VAL A 310 -11.36 15.73 10.02
N VAL A 311 -11.74 16.12 11.24
CA VAL A 311 -13.07 16.68 11.52
C VAL A 311 -13.25 18.04 10.85
N ASN A 312 -12.18 18.82 10.72
CA ASN A 312 -12.20 20.08 9.99
C ASN A 312 -11.79 19.87 8.53
N SER A 313 -12.75 19.91 7.60
CA SER A 313 -12.49 19.73 6.17
C SER A 313 -11.55 20.79 5.58
N SER A 314 -11.47 22.00 6.15
CA SER A 314 -10.53 23.04 5.68
C SER A 314 -9.06 22.65 5.85
N ARG A 315 -8.76 21.68 6.74
CA ARG A 315 -7.40 21.17 6.98
C ARG A 315 -7.04 19.97 6.10
N TYR A 316 -7.84 19.68 5.08
CA TYR A 316 -7.60 18.57 4.14
C TYR A 316 -6.22 18.63 3.47
N GLN A 317 -5.78 19.83 3.09
CA GLN A 317 -4.48 20.03 2.44
C GLN A 317 -3.33 20.27 3.42
N GLU A 318 -3.56 20.20 4.73
CA GLU A 318 -2.52 20.53 5.71
C GLU A 318 -1.36 19.51 5.67
N LYS A 319 -0.14 19.99 5.95
CA LYS A 319 1.02 19.11 6.18
C LYS A 319 1.01 18.69 7.66
N PRO A 320 0.90 17.39 7.98
CA PRO A 320 1.01 16.92 9.36
C PRO A 320 2.34 17.34 10.00
N ASP A 321 2.31 17.63 11.30
CA ASP A 321 3.50 17.86 12.10
C ASP A 321 4.09 16.51 12.55
N TYR A 322 4.87 15.89 11.67
CA TYR A 322 5.50 14.60 11.97
C TYR A 322 6.47 14.67 13.14
N ASN A 323 7.08 15.84 13.41
CA ASN A 323 7.99 16.01 14.54
C ASN A 323 7.24 15.94 15.86
N TYR A 324 6.10 16.65 15.96
CA TYR A 324 5.20 16.52 17.10
C TYR A 324 4.74 15.07 17.28
N LEU A 325 4.23 14.44 16.22
CA LEU A 325 3.71 13.07 16.29
C LEU A 325 4.78 12.06 16.74
N ARG A 326 6.00 12.13 16.20
CA ARG A 326 7.13 11.31 16.68
C ARG A 326 7.55 11.66 18.10
N GLY A 327 7.48 12.93 18.45
CA GLY A 327 7.81 13.45 19.78
C GLY A 327 6.93 12.84 20.87
N LEU A 328 5.65 12.57 20.58
CA LEU A 328 4.73 11.89 21.50
C LEU A 328 5.28 10.51 21.92
N PHE A 329 5.60 9.66 20.94
CA PHE A 329 6.10 8.30 21.20
C PHE A 329 7.54 8.29 21.72
N SER A 330 8.40 9.19 21.23
CA SER A 330 9.78 9.31 21.72
C SER A 330 9.82 9.71 23.20
N SER A 331 8.92 10.61 23.61
CA SER A 331 8.77 11.02 25.01
C SER A 331 8.24 9.88 25.87
N ALA A 332 7.30 9.08 25.36
CA ALA A 332 6.78 7.91 26.06
C ALA A 332 7.88 6.86 26.30
N LEU A 333 8.69 6.54 25.28
CA LEU A 333 9.85 5.64 25.41
C LEU A 333 10.81 6.14 26.49
N LYS A 334 11.19 7.42 26.44
CA LYS A 334 12.10 8.04 27.42
C LYS A 334 11.54 7.98 28.84
N LYS A 335 10.26 8.34 29.03
CA LYS A 335 9.59 8.34 30.34
C LYS A 335 9.51 6.94 30.95
N ALA A 336 9.30 5.92 30.12
CA ALA A 336 9.24 4.53 30.54
C ALA A 336 10.64 3.86 30.70
N GLY A 337 11.72 4.57 30.36
CA GLY A 337 13.07 4.00 30.35
C GLY A 337 13.30 2.95 29.24
N TRP A 338 12.41 2.88 28.25
CA TRP A 338 12.54 1.96 27.12
C TRP A 338 13.53 2.51 26.09
N LYS A 339 14.43 1.64 25.62
CA LYS A 339 15.37 1.93 24.53
C LYS A 339 14.88 1.28 23.23
N ASP A 340 15.05 1.97 22.11
CA ASP A 340 15.02 1.33 20.79
C ASP A 340 16.40 0.70 20.55
N ASP A 341 16.52 -0.58 20.87
CA ASP A 341 17.71 -1.40 20.65
C ASP A 341 17.70 -2.05 19.25
N GLY A 342 16.77 -1.63 18.40
CA GLY A 342 16.54 -2.21 17.10
C GLY A 342 15.55 -3.37 17.11
N LYS A 343 15.34 -4.06 18.24
CA LYS A 343 14.65 -5.35 18.32
C LYS A 343 13.22 -5.23 18.83
N PHE A 344 12.34 -6.05 18.24
CA PHE A 344 10.95 -6.18 18.68
C PHE A 344 10.74 -7.42 19.54
N ASP A 345 9.87 -7.30 20.55
CA ASP A 345 9.48 -8.41 21.41
C ASP A 345 7.98 -8.68 21.32
N PHE A 346 7.55 -9.07 20.11
CA PHE A 346 6.14 -9.28 19.81
C PHE A 346 5.48 -10.38 20.66
N LEU A 347 6.25 -11.38 21.12
CA LEU A 347 5.71 -12.55 21.81
C LEU A 347 5.65 -12.39 23.34
N SER A 348 6.31 -11.38 23.92
CA SER A 348 6.24 -11.11 25.37
C SER A 348 4.90 -10.51 25.82
N ALA A 349 4.04 -10.10 24.90
CA ALA A 349 2.73 -9.56 25.23
C ALA A 349 1.88 -10.63 25.91
N LYS A 350 1.57 -10.45 27.21
CA LYS A 350 0.64 -11.33 27.91
C LYS A 350 -0.78 -11.09 27.37
N PRO A 351 -1.48 -12.11 26.84
CA PRO A 351 -2.85 -11.94 26.38
C PRO A 351 -3.72 -11.50 27.55
N LYS A 352 -4.46 -10.39 27.39
CA LYS A 352 -5.50 -10.02 28.36
C LYS A 352 -6.61 -11.06 28.20
N SER A 353 -6.83 -11.88 29.23
CA SER A 353 -7.84 -12.94 29.22
C SER A 353 -9.25 -12.39 28.96
N SER A 354 -9.70 -12.41 27.71
CA SER A 354 -11.12 -12.30 27.36
C SER A 354 -11.69 -13.71 27.31
N LYS A 355 -12.65 -14.03 28.19
CA LYS A 355 -13.38 -15.30 28.17
C LYS A 355 -14.02 -15.48 26.78
N LYS A 356 -13.58 -16.49 26.02
CA LYS A 356 -14.24 -16.91 24.77
C LYS A 356 -15.59 -17.54 25.11
N GLY A 357 -16.67 -17.00 24.54
CA GLY A 357 -17.89 -17.78 24.33
C GLY A 357 -17.61 -18.83 23.25
N GLN A 358 -17.82 -20.10 23.57
CA GLN A 358 -17.74 -21.21 22.62
C GLN A 358 -18.81 -21.05 21.55
N VAL A 359 -18.40 -20.92 20.29
CA VAL A 359 -19.20 -21.32 19.14
C VAL A 359 -18.42 -22.44 18.47
N LYS A 360 -19.00 -23.65 18.49
CA LYS A 360 -18.47 -24.83 17.80
C LYS A 360 -18.67 -24.64 16.29
N SER A 361 -17.59 -24.65 15.51
CA SER A 361 -17.67 -25.02 14.09
C SER A 361 -17.00 -26.38 13.91
N SER A 362 -17.78 -27.31 13.39
CA SER A 362 -17.38 -28.66 13.02
C SER A 362 -16.36 -28.66 11.87
N THR A 363 -15.46 -29.62 11.98
CA THR A 363 -14.27 -29.97 11.21
C THR A 363 -14.39 -30.04 9.68
N ASP A 364 -13.33 -29.57 9.03
CA ASP A 364 -12.90 -29.84 7.66
C ASP A 364 -12.53 -31.33 7.44
N GLU A 365 -12.85 -31.86 6.26
CA GLU A 365 -12.18 -33.05 5.71
C GLU A 365 -11.05 -32.61 4.76
N GLU A 366 -9.83 -33.00 5.09
CA GLU A 366 -8.67 -33.00 4.19
C GLU A 366 -8.81 -34.09 3.11
N VAL A 367 -8.54 -33.74 1.86
CA VAL A 367 -8.27 -34.71 0.78
C VAL A 367 -6.81 -34.57 0.35
N GLN A 368 -5.98 -35.53 0.77
CA GLN A 368 -4.63 -35.73 0.26
C GLN A 368 -4.65 -36.63 -0.99
N SER A 369 -3.78 -36.30 -1.94
CA SER A 369 -3.48 -36.99 -3.20
C SER A 369 -2.75 -38.34 -3.02
N PRO A 370 -2.94 -39.34 -3.90
CA PRO A 370 -2.27 -40.64 -3.80
C PRO A 370 -0.99 -40.74 -4.66
N GLN A 371 0.04 -41.41 -4.15
CA GLN A 371 1.08 -42.06 -4.94
C GLN A 371 1.33 -43.51 -4.50
N SER A 372 1.26 -44.40 -5.50
CA SER A 372 1.99 -45.66 -5.72
C SER A 372 2.35 -46.57 -4.55
N GLY A 373 1.88 -47.82 -4.61
CA GLY A 373 2.45 -48.94 -3.86
C GLY A 373 1.70 -50.24 -4.11
N ARG A 374 2.42 -51.30 -4.44
CA ARG A 374 1.97 -52.53 -5.11
C ARG A 374 1.57 -53.62 -4.11
N SER A 375 0.65 -54.48 -4.55
CA SER A 375 0.41 -55.89 -4.18
C SER A 375 -0.06 -56.24 -2.76
N LEU A 376 -1.24 -56.88 -2.67
CA LEU A 376 -1.44 -58.32 -2.44
C LEU A 376 -2.91 -58.58 -2.05
N SER A 377 -3.60 -59.40 -2.83
CA SER A 377 -4.89 -60.04 -2.52
C SER A 377 -4.62 -61.41 -1.86
N PRO A 378 -5.62 -62.26 -1.51
CA PRO A 378 -7.07 -62.08 -1.32
C PRO A 378 -7.59 -62.70 0.01
N LYS A 379 -8.86 -62.46 0.39
CA LYS A 379 -9.70 -63.54 0.98
C LYS A 379 -11.21 -63.25 0.91
N LYS A 380 -11.92 -64.34 0.62
CA LYS A 380 -13.34 -64.51 0.24
C LYS A 380 -14.32 -64.43 1.42
N ARG A 381 -15.56 -64.03 1.10
CA ARG A 381 -16.90 -64.50 1.56
C ARG A 381 -17.84 -63.29 1.61
N ALA A 382 -19.14 -63.35 1.31
CA ALA A 382 -20.04 -64.27 0.65
C ALA A 382 -21.32 -63.45 0.34
N ALA A 383 -22.04 -63.76 -0.73
CA ALA A 383 -23.33 -63.13 -1.06
C ALA A 383 -24.45 -63.60 -0.09
N PRO A 384 -25.65 -62.95 -0.07
CA PRO A 384 -26.66 -63.34 -1.06
C PRO A 384 -27.67 -62.25 -1.54
N LYS A 385 -28.04 -62.42 -2.83
CA LYS A 385 -29.39 -62.46 -3.45
C LYS A 385 -30.24 -61.19 -3.73
N LYS A 386 -30.46 -61.03 -5.05
CA LYS A 386 -31.73 -60.77 -5.80
C LYS A 386 -32.39 -59.38 -5.58
N LYS A 387 -32.72 -58.58 -6.58
CA LYS A 387 -33.60 -58.84 -7.74
C LYS A 387 -33.37 -57.84 -8.88
N ALA A 388 -33.63 -58.33 -10.10
CA ALA A 388 -33.57 -57.62 -11.38
C ALA A 388 -34.80 -56.74 -11.65
N VAL A 389 -34.64 -55.65 -12.41
CA VAL A 389 -35.56 -55.25 -13.48
C VAL A 389 -34.76 -54.64 -14.64
N LYS A 390 -34.93 -55.24 -15.83
CA LYS A 390 -34.46 -54.83 -17.15
C LYS A 390 -35.08 -53.49 -17.60
N ARG A 391 -34.32 -52.69 -18.36
CA ARG A 391 -34.81 -52.12 -19.63
C ARG A 391 -33.68 -52.08 -20.69
N LYS A 392 -34.00 -52.68 -21.84
CA LYS A 392 -33.33 -52.69 -23.16
C LYS A 392 -33.28 -51.25 -23.74
N SER A 393 -32.18 -50.80 -24.34
CA SER A 393 -31.76 -50.94 -25.76
C SER A 393 -32.83 -50.49 -26.77
N ASP A 394 -32.54 -49.44 -27.55
CA ASP A 394 -32.18 -49.55 -28.98
C ASP A 394 -31.92 -48.16 -29.62
N GLU A 395 -31.10 -48.20 -30.66
CA GLU A 395 -30.54 -47.13 -31.50
C GLU A 395 -31.51 -46.54 -32.56
N SER A 396 -30.97 -45.60 -33.34
CA SER A 396 -31.37 -45.12 -34.70
C SER A 396 -32.31 -43.90 -34.73
N ASP A 397 -32.24 -42.91 -35.63
CA ASP A 397 -31.25 -42.41 -36.62
C ASP A 397 -31.81 -41.06 -37.18
N VAL A 398 -30.96 -40.28 -37.84
CA VAL A 398 -31.20 -39.17 -38.82
C VAL A 398 -32.11 -37.94 -38.52
N SER A 399 -31.50 -36.75 -38.63
CA SER A 399 -31.86 -35.64 -39.58
C SER A 399 -31.82 -34.21 -39.00
N SER A 400 -31.05 -33.37 -39.71
CA SER A 400 -30.75 -31.93 -39.56
C SER A 400 -31.98 -30.99 -39.69
N PRO A 401 -31.83 -29.64 -39.67
CA PRO A 401 -31.13 -28.70 -38.78
C PRO A 401 -32.08 -27.57 -38.24
N PRO A 402 -31.62 -26.62 -37.39
CA PRO A 402 -32.30 -25.33 -37.32
C PRO A 402 -31.39 -24.12 -37.61
N LYS A 403 -31.75 -23.46 -38.72
CA LYS A 403 -32.01 -22.02 -38.88
C LYS A 403 -31.13 -21.00 -38.12
N LYS A 404 -30.33 -20.31 -38.94
CA LYS A 404 -29.75 -18.97 -38.70
C LYS A 404 -30.79 -18.01 -38.09
N LYS A 405 -30.44 -17.37 -36.97
CA LYS A 405 -30.99 -16.06 -36.57
C LYS A 405 -29.85 -15.09 -36.28
N ALA A 406 -30.01 -13.91 -36.86
CA ALA A 406 -29.03 -12.83 -36.91
C ALA A 406 -28.70 -12.25 -35.52
N ALA A 407 -27.43 -11.90 -35.35
CA ALA A 407 -26.90 -11.22 -34.18
C ALA A 407 -27.29 -9.72 -34.17
N PRO A 408 -27.75 -9.14 -33.05
CA PRO A 408 -27.79 -7.70 -32.90
C PRO A 408 -26.39 -7.17 -32.59
N ARG A 409 -25.96 -6.15 -33.36
CA ARG A 409 -24.72 -5.40 -33.19
C ARG A 409 -24.62 -4.84 -31.76
N LYS A 410 -23.66 -5.32 -30.97
CA LYS A 410 -23.25 -4.67 -29.72
C LYS A 410 -22.45 -3.41 -30.07
N LYS A 411 -23.00 -2.23 -29.77
CA LYS A 411 -22.21 -0.99 -29.62
C LYS A 411 -21.26 -1.19 -28.44
N VAL A 412 -19.98 -1.43 -28.74
CA VAL A 412 -18.91 -1.35 -27.75
C VAL A 412 -18.62 0.13 -27.51
N VAL A 413 -19.08 0.66 -26.38
CA VAL A 413 -18.58 1.93 -25.87
C VAL A 413 -17.20 1.64 -25.29
N LYS A 414 -16.15 1.91 -26.05
CA LYS A 414 -14.77 2.00 -25.52
C LYS A 414 -14.77 3.14 -24.49
N ARG A 415 -14.50 2.81 -23.22
CA ARG A 415 -14.00 3.81 -22.28
C ARG A 415 -12.59 4.16 -22.72
N VAL A 416 -12.47 5.28 -23.41
CA VAL A 416 -11.19 5.94 -23.67
C VAL A 416 -10.74 6.49 -22.32
N TYR A 417 -9.62 5.98 -21.80
CA TYR A 417 -8.80 6.76 -20.89
C TYR A 417 -8.26 7.91 -21.73
N VAL A 418 -8.72 9.13 -21.44
CA VAL A 418 -8.15 10.32 -22.04
C VAL A 418 -6.81 10.53 -21.34
N ASP A 419 -5.76 10.18 -22.06
CA ASP A 419 -4.39 10.54 -21.77
C ASP A 419 -4.21 11.97 -22.29
N SER A 420 -4.18 12.95 -21.39
CA SER A 420 -3.67 14.28 -21.69
C SER A 420 -2.39 14.44 -20.90
N ASP A 421 -1.26 14.17 -21.56
CA ASP A 421 -0.03 14.96 -21.51
C ASP A 421 1.12 14.13 -22.10
N SER A 422 1.21 14.13 -23.43
CA SER A 422 2.42 13.76 -24.15
C SER A 422 2.60 14.64 -25.40
N GLU A 423 2.95 15.91 -25.20
CA GLU A 423 3.66 16.67 -26.23
C GLU A 423 5.15 16.69 -25.89
N SER A 424 5.93 15.94 -26.68
CA SER A 424 7.38 16.12 -26.77
C SER A 424 7.67 17.24 -27.79
N PRO A 425 8.63 18.14 -27.53
CA PRO A 425 8.92 19.24 -28.46
C PRO A 425 9.56 18.73 -29.76
N PRO A 426 9.28 19.35 -30.93
CA PRO A 426 9.85 18.91 -32.18
C PRO A 426 11.33 19.30 -32.31
N LYS A 427 12.15 18.36 -32.79
CA LYS A 427 13.56 18.60 -33.19
C LYS A 427 13.61 19.49 -34.44
N PRO A 428 14.56 20.44 -34.55
CA PRO A 428 14.66 21.31 -35.70
C PRO A 428 15.25 20.57 -36.91
N LYS A 429 14.63 20.75 -38.09
CA LYS A 429 15.20 20.34 -39.39
C LYS A 429 16.09 21.46 -39.93
N ALA A 430 17.27 21.08 -40.38
CA ALA A 430 18.21 21.95 -41.09
C ALA A 430 17.71 22.28 -42.51
N ALA A 431 17.82 23.56 -42.90
CA ALA A 431 17.82 23.98 -44.30
C ALA A 431 18.76 25.18 -44.49
N LYS A 432 19.49 25.16 -45.61
CA LYS A 432 20.67 25.95 -45.94
C LYS A 432 20.35 27.41 -46.35
N ALA A 433 21.22 28.30 -45.88
CA ALA A 433 21.82 29.50 -46.50
C ALA A 433 21.05 30.35 -47.52
N LYS A 434 21.05 31.68 -47.29
CA LYS A 434 21.61 32.68 -48.23
C LYS A 434 21.99 33.98 -47.50
N ALA A 435 23.13 34.53 -47.94
CA ALA A 435 23.85 35.66 -47.37
C ALA A 435 23.29 37.03 -47.76
N ALA A 436 23.52 38.05 -46.92
CA ALA A 436 23.82 39.42 -47.37
C ALA A 436 24.46 40.24 -46.23
N ALA A 437 25.44 41.04 -46.63
CA ALA A 437 26.44 41.74 -45.84
C ALA A 437 25.97 43.03 -45.13
N LYS A 438 26.69 43.42 -44.06
CA LYS A 438 27.41 44.71 -43.89
C LYS A 438 27.93 44.81 -42.45
N ARG A 439 29.26 44.74 -42.23
CA ARG A 439 30.25 45.85 -42.21
C ARG A 439 30.26 46.69 -40.91
N GLY A 440 31.39 46.57 -40.18
CA GLY A 440 31.98 47.60 -39.31
C GLY A 440 31.32 47.75 -37.93
N ARG A 441 32.01 48.07 -36.83
CA ARG A 441 33.33 48.68 -36.66
C ARG A 441 33.77 48.47 -35.19
N LYS A 442 35.08 48.51 -34.98
CA LYS A 442 35.86 48.27 -33.75
C LYS A 442 35.61 49.27 -32.60
N ALA A 443 36.11 48.83 -31.42
CA ALA A 443 36.73 49.59 -30.31
C ALA A 443 35.77 50.12 -29.23
N ARG A 444 36.11 50.24 -27.93
CA ARG A 444 37.38 50.11 -27.18
C ARG A 444 36.99 49.94 -25.69
N ALA A 445 37.84 49.29 -24.91
CA ALA A 445 37.81 49.33 -23.45
C ALA A 445 38.23 50.71 -22.91
N LEU A 446 37.84 51.06 -21.67
CA LEU A 446 38.75 51.59 -20.62
C LEU A 446 38.07 51.75 -19.24
N SER A 447 38.93 51.47 -18.26
CA SER A 447 38.99 51.55 -16.78
C SER A 447 38.42 52.76 -16.00
N THR A 448 37.94 52.45 -14.78
CA THR A 448 38.31 52.97 -13.42
C THR A 448 38.23 54.48 -13.10
N ILE A 449 37.63 54.85 -11.95
CA ILE A 449 38.20 55.61 -10.80
C ILE A 449 37.08 56.07 -9.82
N ALA A 450 37.47 56.20 -8.54
CA ALA A 450 36.65 56.39 -7.34
C ALA A 450 36.61 57.85 -6.80
N THR A 451 35.79 58.02 -5.75
CA THR A 451 35.80 58.98 -4.61
C THR A 451 35.41 60.46 -4.77
N GLN A 452 34.50 60.91 -3.89
CA GLN A 452 34.48 62.19 -3.10
C GLN A 452 33.23 62.18 -2.17
N THR A 453 33.35 62.05 -0.84
CA THR A 453 33.43 63.07 0.25
C THR A 453 32.14 63.85 0.60
N SER A 454 31.78 63.80 1.90
CA SER A 454 30.63 64.38 2.64
C SER A 454 30.70 65.92 2.86
N PRO A 455 29.79 66.64 3.59
CA PRO A 455 29.56 66.49 5.06
C PRO A 455 28.18 66.93 5.68
N GLY A 456 27.98 66.59 6.98
CA GLY A 456 27.16 67.31 7.99
C GLY A 456 25.67 66.92 8.06
N LEU A 457 25.00 66.68 9.21
CA LEU A 457 25.17 67.19 10.57
C LEU A 457 24.55 66.20 11.61
N MET A 458 25.15 66.14 12.79
CA MET A 458 24.71 65.39 13.98
C MET A 458 23.68 66.17 14.81
N THR A 459 22.83 65.46 15.56
CA THR A 459 22.56 65.77 16.99
C THR A 459 22.28 64.49 17.78
N ARG A 460 23.09 64.28 18.84
CA ARG A 460 22.90 63.33 19.94
C ARG A 460 22.14 64.00 21.08
N GLY A 461 21.41 63.23 21.88
CA GLY A 461 21.02 63.61 23.24
C GLY A 461 20.87 62.35 24.10
N ARG A 462 21.72 62.20 25.13
CA ARG A 462 21.62 61.19 26.20
C ARG A 462 22.01 61.86 27.52
N LEU A 463 21.45 61.31 28.62
CA LEU A 463 21.71 61.53 30.06
C LEU A 463 20.80 62.62 30.68
N SER A 464 20.16 62.43 31.84
CA SER A 464 20.66 61.86 33.11
C SER A 464 19.55 61.29 34.02
N ASN A 465 19.94 60.38 34.93
CA ASN A 465 19.22 60.01 36.17
C ASN A 465 19.41 61.09 37.27
N GLY A 466 18.45 61.16 38.21
CA GLY A 466 18.71 61.44 39.63
C GLY A 466 18.02 62.66 40.26
N THR A 467 16.92 62.42 40.98
CA THR A 467 16.71 62.72 42.42
C THR A 467 15.54 61.90 42.92
#